data_AF-A0A2T2VG51-F1
#
_entry.id   AF-A0A2T2VG51-F1
#
_cell.length_a   1.000
_cell.length_b   1.000
_cell.length_c   1.000
_cell.angle_alpha   90.00
_cell.angle_beta   90.00
_cell.angle_gamma   90.00
#
_symmetry.space_group_name_H-M   'P 1'
#
loop_
_entity.id
_entity.type
_entity.pdbx_description
1 polymer ?
#
loop_
_entity_poly.entity_id
_entity_poly.type
_entity_poly.pdbx_seq_one_letter_code
_entity_poly.pdbx_strand_id
1 'polypeptide(L)' 'MFVDEAGFYQLPAAVRTYAPRGQTPVLRAPLNYDNLSAISGITPAGKLYMRVFDDSIRGTGVA' A
#
# COMPACT_ATOMS: atom_id res chain seq x y z
N MET A 1 9.76 19.03 -8.07
CA MET A 1 9.81 17.68 -7.49
C MET A 1 8.48 17.47 -6.79
N PHE A 2 7.81 16.35 -7.06
CA PHE A 2 6.56 16.01 -6.39
C PHE A 2 6.84 14.89 -5.39
N VAL A 3 6.21 14.95 -4.22
CA VAL A 3 6.37 13.99 -3.12
C VAL A 3 5.00 13.73 -2.52
N ASP A 4 4.73 12.47 -2.20
CA ASP A 4 3.48 12.05 -1.55
C ASP A 4 3.70 10.82 -0.66
N GLU A 5 2.78 10.61 0.29
CA GLU A 5 2.73 9.43 1.16
C GLU A 5 1.42 8.67 0.95
N ALA A 6 1.50 7.34 0.91
CA ALA A 6 0.36 6.45 0.94
C ALA A 6 0.47 5.43 2.08
N GLY A 7 -0.62 5.27 2.83
CA GLY A 7 -0.80 4.19 3.81
C GLY A 7 -1.55 3.02 3.19
N PHE A 8 -1.15 1.80 3.55
CA PHE A 8 -1.70 0.55 3.04
C PHE A 8 -2.00 -0.41 4.18
N TYR A 9 -3.18 -1.02 4.12
CA TYR A 9 -3.48 -2.22 4.88
C TYR A 9 -3.27 -3.43 3.98
N GLN A 10 -2.63 -4.49 4.48
CA GLN A 10 -2.37 -5.71 3.71
C GLN A 10 -3.61 -6.61 3.53
N LEU A 11 -4.82 -6.06 3.67
CA LEU A 11 -6.06 -6.79 3.47
C LEU A 11 -6.30 -7.09 1.98
N PRO A 12 -6.74 -8.30 1.62
CA PRO A 12 -7.08 -8.61 0.25
C PRO A 12 -8.25 -7.76 -0.23
N ALA A 13 -8.16 -7.26 -1.46
CA ALA A 13 -9.28 -6.65 -2.15
C ALA A 13 -10.34 -7.73 -2.48
N ALA A 14 -11.32 -7.89 -1.59
CA ALA A 14 -12.48 -8.76 -1.83
C ALA A 14 -13.46 -8.08 -2.80
N VAL A 15 -13.11 -8.08 -4.09
CA VAL A 15 -13.90 -7.47 -5.16
C VAL A 15 -14.37 -8.51 -6.18
N ARG A 16 -15.27 -8.12 -7.10
CA ARG A 16 -15.71 -9.00 -8.19
C ARG A 16 -14.53 -9.34 -9.09
N THR A 17 -14.16 -10.62 -9.14
CA THR A 17 -13.12 -11.13 -10.04
C THR A 17 -13.76 -11.83 -11.25
N TYR A 18 -12.96 -12.12 -12.28
CA TYR A 18 -13.37 -12.89 -13.46
C TYR A 18 -13.45 -14.41 -13.20
N ALA A 19 -13.81 -14.82 -11.97
CA ALA A 19 -13.89 -16.24 -11.64
C ALA A 19 -15.01 -16.95 -12.43
N PRO A 20 -14.81 -18.25 -12.79
CA PRO A 20 -15.84 -19.03 -13.46
C PRO A 20 -17.17 -19.02 -12.70
N ARG A 21 -18.28 -18.95 -13.43
CA ARG A 21 -19.62 -18.95 -12.82
C ARG A 21 -19.83 -20.24 -12.02
N GLY A 22 -20.30 -20.10 -10.78
CA GLY A 22 -20.50 -21.23 -9.87
C GLY A 22 -19.23 -21.71 -9.16
N GLN A 23 -18.08 -21.07 -9.38
CA GLN A 23 -16.83 -21.36 -8.66
C GLN A 23 -16.40 -20.13 -7.89
N THR A 24 -16.67 -20.12 -6.58
CA THR A 24 -16.20 -19.04 -5.71
C THR A 24 -14.68 -19.08 -5.66
N PRO A 25 -13.99 -18.01 -6.09
CA PRO A 25 -12.54 -17.95 -6.06
C PRO A 25 -12.05 -17.88 -4.60
N VAL A 26 -11.08 -18.72 -4.24
CA VAL A 26 -10.40 -18.66 -2.94
C VAL A 26 -9.15 -17.78 -3.09
N LEU A 27 -9.19 -16.60 -2.49
CA LEU A 27 -8.04 -15.70 -2.45
C LEU A 27 -7.16 -16.05 -1.25
N ARG A 28 -5.91 -16.45 -1.51
CA ARG A 28 -4.89 -16.62 -0.46
C ARG A 28 -4.14 -15.31 -0.32
N ALA A 29 -4.31 -14.65 0.82
CA ALA A 29 -3.62 -13.42 1.15
C ALA A 29 -3.32 -13.38 2.65
N PRO A 30 -2.33 -12.60 3.08
CA PRO A 30 -2.21 -12.19 4.48
C PRO A 30 -3.52 -11.55 4.94
N LEU A 31 -4.06 -12.01 6.07
CA LEU A 31 -5.22 -11.40 6.74
C LEU A 31 -4.74 -10.70 8.02
N ASN A 32 -3.58 -10.07 7.94
CA ASN A 32 -3.02 -9.24 8.98
C ASN A 32 -3.51 -7.80 8.76
N TYR A 33 -3.84 -7.12 9.84
CA TYR A 33 -4.19 -5.69 9.82
C TYR A 33 -2.92 -4.84 9.98
N ASP A 34 -1.80 -5.35 9.46
CA ASP A 34 -0.52 -4.67 9.52
C ASP A 34 -0.58 -3.43 8.63
N ASN A 35 -0.07 -2.32 9.16
CA ASN A 35 0.02 -1.05 8.47
C ASN A 35 1.34 -0.98 7.71
N LEU A 36 1.30 -0.57 6.46
CA LEU A 36 2.48 -0.21 5.68
C LEU A 36 2.35 1.24 5.25
N SER A 37 3.42 2.02 5.39
CA SER A 37 3.48 3.35 4.79
C SER A 37 4.54 3.37 3.70
N ALA A 38 4.25 4.00 2.58
CA ALA A 38 5.25 4.28 1.55
C ALA A 38 5.28 5.78 1.26
N ILE A 39 6.49 6.34 1.23
CA ILE A 39 6.71 7.71 0.78
C ILE A 39 7.53 7.68 -0.52
N SER A 40 7.11 8.49 -1.49
CA SER A 40 7.74 8.50 -2.80
C SER A 40 7.91 9.92 -3.34
N GLY A 41 8.96 10.13 -4.11
CA GLY A 41 9.25 11.38 -4.79
C GLY A 41 9.65 11.18 -6.25
N ILE A 42 9.09 11.99 -7.15
CA ILE A 42 9.40 11.98 -8.58
C ILE A 42 10.05 13.29 -9.04
N THR A 43 11.14 13.18 -9.79
CA THR A 43 11.82 14.33 -10.40
C THR A 43 11.21 14.67 -11.76
N PRO A 44 11.37 15.92 -12.27
CA PRO A 44 10.92 16.28 -13.61
C PRO A 44 11.55 15.45 -14.74
N ALA A 45 12.74 14.89 -14.51
CA ALA A 45 13.40 13.96 -15.42
C ALA A 45 12.85 12.53 -15.33
N GLY A 46 11.82 12.28 -14.53
CA GLY A 46 11.15 10.99 -14.42
C GLY A 46 11.80 10.01 -13.43
N LYS A 47 12.77 10.44 -12.61
CA LYS A 47 13.38 9.55 -11.62
C LYS A 47 12.49 9.41 -10.40
N LEU A 48 12.17 8.17 -10.04
CA LEU A 48 11.38 7.81 -8.86
C LEU A 48 12.31 7.38 -7.70
N TYR A 49 12.05 7.92 -6.52
CA TYR A 49 12.66 7.47 -5.26
C TYR A 49 11.54 7.04 -4.32
N MET A 50 11.65 5.85 -3.74
CA MET A 50 10.61 5.29 -2.88
C MET A 50 11.25 4.67 -1.64
N ARG A 51 10.58 4.81 -0.50
CA ARG A 51 10.88 4.10 0.74
C ARG A 51 9.58 3.54 1.31
N VAL A 52 9.65 2.29 1.77
CA VAL A 52 8.56 1.60 2.47
C VAL A 52 8.94 1.49 3.95
N PHE A 53 7.95 1.65 4.81
CA PHE A 53 8.03 1.53 6.26
C PHE A 53 7.04 0.46 6.72
N ASP A 54 7.45 -0.33 7.70
CA ASP A 54 6.65 -1.44 8.25
C ASP A 54 5.50 -0.98 9.17
N ASP A 55 5.35 0.33 9.38
CA ASP A 55 4.26 0.95 10.12
C ASP A 55 4.11 2.43 9.67
N SER A 56 3.13 3.12 10.26
CA SER A 56 2.82 4.52 10.04
C SER A 56 4.03 5.44 10.27
N ILE A 57 4.27 6.38 9.36
CA ILE A 57 5.31 7.39 9.52
C ILE A 57 4.85 8.40 10.58
N ARG A 58 5.67 8.59 11.61
CA ARG A 58 5.39 9.54 12.70
C ARG A 58 6.38 10.70 12.65
N GLY A 59 5.87 11.92 12.73
CA GLY A 59 6.71 13.09 12.95
C GLY A 59 7.31 13.05 14.36
N THR A 60 8.49 13.64 14.53
CA THR A 60 9.02 13.98 15.86
C THR A 60 8.11 15.07 16.43
N GLY A 61 7.13 14.69 17.24
CA GLY A 61 6.20 15.66 17.84
C GLY A 61 6.93 16.83 18.48
N VAL A 62 6.36 18.03 18.35
CA VAL A 62 6.76 19.17 19.19
C VAL A 62 6.45 18.78 20.64
N ALA A 63 7.45 18.89 21.51
CA ALA A 63 7.34 18.58 22.93
C ALA A 63 6.31 19.45 23.65
#